data_AF-A0A3D4CQL2-F1
#
_entry.id   AF-A0A3D4CQL2-F1
#
_cell.length_a   1.000
_cell.length_b   1.000
_cell.length_c   1.000
_cell.angle_alpha   90.00
_cell.angle_beta   90.00
_cell.angle_gamma   90.00
#
_symmetry.space_group_name_H-M   'P 1'
#
loop_
_entity.id
_entity.type
_entity.pdbx_description
1 polymer ?
#
loop_
_entity_poly.entity_id
_entity_poly.type
_entity_poly.pdbx_seq_one_letter_code
_entity_poly.pdbx_strand_id
1 'polypeptide(L)'
;LPARLYSISSSPREHEGEVHLTVAAVRYEGHGFSRKGVASTCLADLVSEGDTIPVYVTPNKRFRLPEDHSRPVIMVGPGTGVAPFRAFVEDRSTRPESGPSWLIFGDQCFTYDFLYQLEWQDHLKSGALTRLDVAFSRDQPEKIYVQDRIREKGREIWEWLENGAHFYVCGDASRMAPDVHGALLEVVESCGGRTAEEADTYLGELKKSGRYQRDVY
;
A
#
# COMPACT_ATOMS: atom_id res chain seq x y z
N LEU A 1 0.89 26.85 11.03
CA LEU A 1 0.95 25.38 11.23
C LEU A 1 1.41 24.74 9.93
N PRO A 2 2.33 23.77 9.94
CA PRO A 2 2.75 23.08 8.71
C PRO A 2 1.60 22.20 8.18
N ALA A 3 1.51 22.09 6.85
CA ALA A 3 0.57 21.20 6.20
C ALA A 3 0.89 19.72 6.47
N ARG A 4 -0.12 18.85 6.36
CA ARG A 4 0.03 17.38 6.45
C ARG A 4 -0.13 16.78 5.07
N LEU A 5 0.71 15.79 4.77
CA LEU A 5 0.63 15.04 3.53
C LEU A 5 -0.21 13.80 3.76
N TYR A 6 -1.02 13.47 2.76
CA TYR A 6 -1.80 12.24 2.67
C TYR A 6 -1.57 11.67 1.28
N SER A 7 -1.30 10.37 1.19
CA SER A 7 -1.20 9.71 -0.12
C SER A 7 -2.58 9.75 -0.80
N ILE A 8 -2.60 10.19 -2.06
CA ILE A 8 -3.83 10.27 -2.86
C ILE A 8 -4.36 8.86 -3.10
N SER A 9 -5.66 8.65 -2.86
CA SER A 9 -6.34 7.36 -3.01
C SER A 9 -7.28 7.27 -4.20
N SER A 10 -7.22 8.22 -5.13
CA SER A 10 -7.92 8.20 -6.41
C SER A 10 -6.99 8.26 -7.62
N SER A 11 -7.39 7.65 -8.73
CA SER A 11 -6.84 7.96 -10.06
C SER A 11 -7.63 9.09 -10.72
N PRO A 12 -6.97 10.12 -11.29
CA PRO A 12 -7.66 11.15 -12.06
C PRO A 12 -8.26 10.63 -13.39
N ARG A 13 -7.94 9.39 -13.79
CA ARG A 13 -8.59 8.73 -14.95
C ARG A 13 -9.97 8.19 -14.64
N GLU A 14 -10.18 7.82 -13.38
CA GLU A 14 -11.47 7.33 -12.88
C GLU A 14 -12.31 8.48 -12.31
N HIS A 15 -11.64 9.42 -11.60
CA HIS A 15 -12.29 10.52 -10.89
C HIS A 15 -11.76 11.87 -11.40
N GLU A 16 -12.29 12.33 -12.55
CA GLU A 16 -11.88 13.61 -13.13
C GLU A 16 -12.30 14.79 -12.24
N GLY A 17 -11.34 15.67 -11.92
CA GLY A 17 -11.61 16.85 -11.09
C GLY A 17 -11.66 16.58 -9.58
N GLU A 18 -11.42 15.34 -9.14
CA GLU A 18 -11.51 14.94 -7.74
C GLU A 18 -10.18 14.38 -7.19
N VAL A 19 -9.98 14.53 -5.88
CA VAL A 19 -8.85 13.95 -5.13
C VAL A 19 -9.39 13.28 -3.89
N HIS A 20 -9.18 11.97 -3.77
CA HIS A 20 -9.60 11.20 -2.60
C HIS A 20 -8.43 10.99 -1.64
N LEU A 21 -8.75 10.95 -0.34
CA LEU A 21 -7.78 10.71 0.74
C LEU A 21 -8.28 9.59 1.64
N THR A 22 -7.36 8.76 2.15
CA THR A 22 -7.64 7.80 3.22
C THR A 22 -7.04 8.32 4.53
N VAL A 23 -7.88 8.79 5.45
CA VAL A 23 -7.44 9.52 6.65
C VAL A 23 -7.83 8.78 7.92
N ALA A 24 -6.85 8.32 8.68
CA ALA A 24 -7.06 7.87 10.05
C ALA A 24 -7.12 9.09 11.00
N ALA A 25 -8.27 9.32 11.62
CA ALA A 25 -8.46 10.37 12.63
C ALA A 25 -7.66 10.03 13.89
N VAL A 26 -6.61 10.80 14.18
CA VAL A 26 -5.71 10.53 15.32
C VAL A 26 -6.38 11.01 16.61
N ARG A 27 -6.63 10.07 17.51
CA ARG A 27 -7.22 10.33 18.84
C ARG A 27 -6.48 9.49 19.87
N TYR A 28 -6.06 10.10 20.97
CA TYR A 28 -5.31 9.41 22.02
C TYR A 28 -5.47 10.15 23.36
N GLU A 29 -5.15 9.50 24.47
CA GLU A 29 -5.05 10.15 25.78
C GLU A 29 -3.60 10.50 26.08
N GLY A 30 -3.37 11.69 26.64
CA GLY A 30 -2.03 12.12 27.02
C GLY A 30 -2.08 13.15 28.16
N HIS A 31 -1.37 12.84 29.24
CA HIS A 31 -1.33 13.64 30.48
C HIS A 31 -2.72 13.82 31.13
N GLY A 32 -3.57 12.79 31.09
CA GLY A 32 -4.92 12.82 31.68
C GLY A 32 -5.97 13.56 30.86
N PHE A 33 -5.65 13.95 29.62
CA PHE A 33 -6.58 14.62 28.70
C PHE A 33 -6.68 13.89 27.38
N SER A 34 -7.88 13.89 26.79
CA SER A 34 -8.07 13.48 25.40
C SER A 34 -7.39 14.48 24.45
N ARG A 35 -6.56 13.95 23.56
CA ARG A 35 -5.82 14.69 22.54
C ARG A 35 -6.23 14.20 21.15
N LYS A 36 -6.12 15.11 20.17
CA LYS A 36 -6.52 14.89 18.78
C LYS A 36 -5.43 15.39 17.84
N GLY A 37 -5.26 14.70 16.71
CA GLY A 37 -4.38 15.15 15.63
C GLY A 37 -5.01 16.29 14.85
N VAL A 38 -4.32 17.43 14.77
CA VAL A 38 -4.86 18.69 14.21
C VAL A 38 -5.49 18.50 12.82
N ALA A 39 -4.74 17.98 11.85
CA ALA A 39 -5.22 17.88 10.47
C ALA A 39 -6.26 16.76 10.28
N SER A 40 -5.99 15.57 10.82
CA SER A 40 -6.88 14.42 10.60
C SER A 40 -8.23 14.56 11.29
N THR A 41 -8.30 15.17 12.48
CA THR A 41 -9.60 15.45 13.10
C THR A 41 -10.25 16.74 12.58
N CYS A 42 -9.50 17.66 11.97
CA CYS A 42 -10.12 18.77 11.23
C CYS A 42 -10.94 18.21 10.06
N LEU A 43 -10.31 17.35 9.23
CA LEU A 43 -10.98 16.69 8.11
C LEU A 43 -12.15 15.78 8.56
N ALA A 44 -12.01 15.08 9.68
CA ALA A 44 -13.02 14.12 10.14
C ALA A 44 -14.17 14.74 10.95
N ASP A 45 -13.93 15.81 11.71
CA ASP A 45 -14.91 16.34 12.68
C ASP A 45 -15.43 17.74 12.34
N LEU A 46 -14.67 18.55 11.61
CA LEU A 46 -14.93 19.99 11.48
C LEU A 46 -15.33 20.43 10.07
N VAL A 47 -14.83 19.74 9.04
CA VAL A 47 -15.14 20.04 7.64
C VAL A 47 -16.46 19.35 7.27
N SER A 48 -17.39 20.10 6.69
CA SER A 48 -18.65 19.60 6.17
C SER A 48 -18.68 19.61 4.64
N GLU A 49 -19.62 18.88 4.04
CA GLU A 49 -19.85 18.94 2.60
C GLU A 49 -20.12 20.38 2.15
N GLY A 50 -19.45 20.81 1.07
CA GLY A 50 -19.53 22.18 0.54
C GLY A 50 -18.50 23.15 1.12
N ASP A 51 -17.80 22.79 2.19
CA ASP A 51 -16.72 23.62 2.73
C ASP A 51 -15.50 23.66 1.79
N THR A 52 -14.77 24.78 1.84
CA THR A 52 -13.51 24.94 1.13
C THR A 52 -12.33 24.80 2.10
N ILE A 53 -11.37 23.94 1.75
CA ILE A 53 -10.12 23.78 2.48
C ILE A 53 -8.91 24.07 1.58
N PRO A 54 -7.83 24.67 2.13
CA PRO A 54 -6.61 24.90 1.36
C PRO A 54 -5.88 23.57 1.12
N VAL A 55 -5.64 23.25 -0.15
CA VAL A 55 -4.94 22.03 -0.58
C VAL A 55 -3.85 22.36 -1.59
N TYR A 56 -2.84 21.50 -1.66
CA TYR A 56 -1.83 21.53 -2.72
C TYR A 56 -1.34 20.11 -2.99
N VAL A 57 -0.90 19.86 -4.22
CA VAL A 57 -0.36 18.56 -4.62
C VAL A 57 1.16 18.56 -4.43
N THR A 58 1.69 17.52 -3.80
CA THR A 58 3.14 17.26 -3.72
C THR A 58 3.50 16.12 -4.68
N PRO A 59 4.15 16.38 -5.83
CA PRO A 59 4.46 15.33 -6.80
C PRO A 59 5.51 14.35 -6.25
N ASN A 60 5.16 13.06 -6.18
CA ASN A 60 6.10 11.98 -5.87
C ASN A 60 6.54 11.26 -7.16
N LYS A 61 7.65 11.71 -7.78
CA LYS A 61 8.18 11.08 -9.01
C LYS A 61 8.74 9.68 -8.78
N ARG A 62 8.97 9.27 -7.53
CA ARG A 62 9.59 7.99 -7.16
C ARG A 62 8.60 6.92 -6.76
N PHE A 63 7.30 7.22 -6.72
CA PHE A 63 6.23 6.27 -6.42
C PHE A 63 5.14 6.37 -7.49
N ARG A 64 5.32 5.61 -8.56
CA ARG A 64 4.51 5.63 -9.77
C ARG A 64 4.38 4.22 -10.31
N LEU A 65 3.25 3.94 -10.96
CA LEU A 65 3.08 2.72 -11.77
C LEU A 65 4.18 2.61 -12.84
N PRO A 66 4.49 1.39 -13.29
CA PRO A 66 5.48 1.18 -14.35
C PRO A 66 5.05 1.90 -15.64
N GLU A 67 6.01 2.43 -16.40
CA GLU A 67 5.75 3.01 -17.72
C GLU A 67 5.21 1.96 -18.70
N ASP A 68 5.77 0.75 -18.63
CA ASP A 68 5.25 -0.44 -19.30
C ASP A 68 4.11 -1.04 -18.46
N HIS A 69 2.87 -0.68 -18.81
CA HIS A 69 1.69 -1.08 -18.05
C HIS A 69 1.44 -2.60 -18.04
N SER A 70 2.02 -3.35 -18.98
CA SER A 70 1.94 -4.82 -19.01
C SER A 70 2.72 -5.48 -17.87
N ARG A 71 3.60 -4.73 -17.18
CA ARG A 71 4.37 -5.26 -16.06
C ARG A 71 3.48 -5.60 -14.87
N PRO A 72 3.73 -6.74 -14.19
CA PRO A 72 3.03 -7.06 -12.97
C PRO A 72 3.37 -6.07 -11.85
N VAL A 73 2.45 -5.86 -10.92
CA VAL A 73 2.67 -5.03 -9.73
C VAL A 73 2.28 -5.78 -8.46
N ILE A 74 3.15 -5.73 -7.45
CA ILE A 74 2.89 -6.22 -6.09
C ILE A 74 2.83 -5.02 -5.17
N MET A 75 1.73 -4.87 -4.45
CA MET A 75 1.39 -3.72 -3.63
C MET A 75 1.22 -4.16 -2.19
N VAL A 76 2.03 -3.64 -1.27
CA VAL A 76 1.97 -3.97 0.16
C VAL A 76 1.62 -2.72 0.96
N GLY A 77 0.40 -2.68 1.50
CA GLY A 77 -0.14 -1.48 2.14
C GLY A 77 -1.12 -1.79 3.27
N PRO A 78 -0.64 -2.07 4.49
CA PRO A 78 -1.53 -2.23 5.64
C PRO A 78 -2.10 -0.89 6.15
N GLY A 79 -3.31 -0.94 6.68
CA GLY A 79 -4.06 0.22 7.18
C GLY A 79 -4.15 1.34 6.13
N THR A 80 -3.90 2.58 6.57
CA THR A 80 -3.90 3.75 5.65
C THR A 80 -2.85 3.69 4.55
N GLY A 81 -1.85 2.79 4.65
CA GLY A 81 -0.90 2.54 3.58
C GLY A 81 -1.53 1.95 2.30
N VAL A 82 -2.80 1.54 2.36
CA VAL A 82 -3.55 1.09 1.17
C VAL A 82 -3.92 2.23 0.21
N ALA A 83 -3.88 3.48 0.68
CA ALA A 83 -4.35 4.66 -0.06
C ALA A 83 -3.83 4.74 -1.51
N PRO A 84 -2.51 4.77 -1.78
CA PRO A 84 -2.03 4.88 -3.15
C PRO A 84 -2.34 3.64 -4.00
N PHE A 85 -2.59 2.49 -3.38
CA PHE A 85 -2.91 1.26 -4.10
C PHE A 85 -4.34 1.23 -4.61
N ARG A 86 -5.26 1.94 -3.95
CA ARG A 86 -6.59 2.23 -4.50
C ARG A 86 -6.46 3.02 -5.81
N ALA A 87 -5.69 4.10 -5.80
CA ALA A 87 -5.40 4.88 -7.00
C ALA A 87 -4.71 4.06 -8.10
N PHE A 88 -3.79 3.16 -7.75
CA PHE A 88 -3.10 2.31 -8.72
C PHE A 88 -4.04 1.30 -9.38
N VAL A 89 -4.90 0.64 -8.60
CA VAL A 89 -5.87 -0.32 -9.13
C VAL A 89 -6.92 0.38 -9.98
N GLU A 90 -7.41 1.55 -9.59
CA GLU A 90 -8.29 2.39 -10.41
C GLU A 90 -7.62 2.81 -11.74
N ASP A 91 -6.37 3.28 -11.73
CA ASP A 91 -5.69 3.66 -12.97
C ASP A 91 -5.53 2.44 -13.90
N ARG A 92 -5.17 1.29 -13.34
CA ARG A 92 -5.00 0.04 -14.10
C ARG A 92 -6.33 -0.52 -14.61
N SER A 93 -7.45 -0.35 -13.90
CA SER A 93 -8.76 -0.80 -14.38
C SER A 93 -9.25 -0.04 -15.61
N THR A 94 -8.78 1.21 -15.81
CA THR A 94 -9.08 1.99 -17.03
C THR A 94 -8.25 1.58 -18.25
N ARG A 95 -7.31 0.62 -18.10
CA ARG A 95 -6.31 0.25 -19.11
C ARG A 95 -6.32 -1.24 -19.41
N PRO A 96 -6.88 -1.68 -20.56
CA PRO A 96 -6.97 -3.10 -20.93
C PRO A 96 -5.63 -3.81 -21.05
N GLU A 97 -4.54 -3.09 -21.31
CA GLU A 97 -3.18 -3.61 -21.44
C GLU A 97 -2.47 -3.82 -20.10
N SER A 98 -3.11 -3.48 -18.98
CA SER A 98 -2.53 -3.62 -17.65
C SER A 98 -2.22 -5.09 -17.33
N GLY A 99 -0.98 -5.33 -16.91
CA GLY A 99 -0.56 -6.62 -16.41
C GLY A 99 -1.20 -7.00 -15.06
N PRO A 100 -0.81 -8.14 -14.48
CA PRO A 100 -1.34 -8.60 -13.21
C PRO A 100 -1.11 -7.62 -12.05
N SER A 101 -2.08 -7.48 -11.16
CA SER A 101 -1.99 -6.65 -9.95
C SER A 101 -2.24 -7.50 -8.71
N TRP A 102 -1.36 -7.41 -7.72
CA TRP A 102 -1.50 -8.14 -6.45
C TRP A 102 -1.43 -7.19 -5.27
N LEU A 103 -2.49 -7.16 -4.46
CA LEU A 103 -2.54 -6.43 -3.20
C LEU A 103 -2.31 -7.37 -2.01
N ILE A 104 -1.37 -7.02 -1.14
CA ILE A 104 -1.19 -7.60 0.19
C ILE A 104 -1.60 -6.53 1.21
N PHE A 105 -2.79 -6.70 1.77
CA PHE A 105 -3.40 -5.77 2.72
C PHE A 105 -3.34 -6.35 4.14
N GLY A 106 -3.32 -5.49 5.15
CA GLY A 106 -3.50 -5.95 6.52
C GLY A 106 -4.00 -4.85 7.45
N ASP A 107 -4.75 -5.25 8.46
CA ASP A 107 -5.22 -4.36 9.52
C ASP A 107 -5.49 -5.16 10.83
N GLN A 108 -6.29 -4.62 11.73
CA GLN A 108 -6.60 -5.23 13.01
C GLN A 108 -7.64 -6.34 12.86
N CYS A 109 -8.87 -6.00 12.44
CA CYS A 109 -9.99 -6.93 12.38
C CYS A 109 -10.66 -6.93 11.01
N PHE A 110 -10.97 -8.11 10.45
CA PHE A 110 -11.63 -8.23 9.14
C PHE A 110 -12.96 -7.48 9.07
N THR A 111 -13.75 -7.56 10.15
CA THR A 111 -15.14 -7.06 10.16
C THR A 111 -15.24 -5.54 10.21
N TYR A 112 -14.20 -4.84 10.69
CA TYR A 112 -14.27 -3.39 10.95
C TYR A 112 -13.21 -2.58 10.20
N ASP A 113 -12.06 -3.18 9.94
CA ASP A 113 -10.88 -2.45 9.47
C ASP A 113 -10.51 -2.81 8.02
N PHE A 114 -11.35 -3.59 7.32
CA PHE A 114 -11.10 -3.91 5.92
C PHE A 114 -11.48 -2.76 4.99
N LEU A 115 -10.58 -1.77 4.92
CA LEU A 115 -10.74 -0.56 4.10
C LEU A 115 -10.97 -0.91 2.62
N TYR A 116 -11.99 -0.29 2.03
CA TYR A 116 -12.39 -0.47 0.62
C TYR A 116 -12.74 -1.92 0.22
N GLN A 117 -13.16 -2.75 1.17
CA GLN A 117 -13.48 -4.18 0.95
C GLN A 117 -14.32 -4.45 -0.30
N LEU A 118 -15.41 -3.71 -0.50
CA LEU A 118 -16.31 -3.93 -1.65
C LEU A 118 -15.63 -3.60 -2.97
N GLU A 119 -14.85 -2.50 -3.03
CA GLU A 119 -14.09 -2.12 -4.22
C GLU A 119 -13.07 -3.21 -4.59
N TRP A 120 -12.35 -3.77 -3.61
CA TRP A 120 -11.41 -4.87 -3.88
C TRP A 120 -12.10 -6.11 -4.44
N GLN A 121 -13.28 -6.44 -3.94
CA GLN A 121 -14.06 -7.56 -4.47
C GLN A 121 -14.50 -7.31 -5.92
N ASP A 122 -14.88 -6.08 -6.25
CA ASP A 122 -15.30 -5.74 -7.61
C ASP A 122 -14.11 -5.66 -8.58
N HIS A 123 -12.94 -5.20 -8.12
CA HIS A 123 -11.70 -5.28 -8.88
C HIS A 123 -11.20 -6.72 -9.09
N LEU A 124 -11.40 -7.62 -8.13
CA LEU A 124 -11.13 -9.05 -8.31
C LEU A 124 -12.06 -9.67 -9.35
N LYS A 125 -13.37 -9.36 -9.29
CA LYS A 125 -14.36 -9.88 -10.25
C LYS A 125 -14.12 -9.39 -11.67
N SER A 126 -13.75 -8.12 -11.83
CA SER A 126 -13.46 -7.51 -13.14
C SER A 126 -12.08 -7.89 -13.69
N GLY A 127 -11.19 -8.43 -12.85
CA GLY A 127 -9.82 -8.80 -13.22
C GLY A 127 -8.80 -7.66 -13.12
N ALA A 128 -9.23 -6.45 -12.73
CA ALA A 128 -8.33 -5.31 -12.49
C ALA A 128 -7.35 -5.58 -11.33
N LEU A 129 -7.82 -6.29 -10.31
CA LEU A 129 -7.00 -6.89 -9.27
C LEU A 129 -6.91 -8.40 -9.53
N THR A 130 -5.71 -8.91 -9.75
CA THR A 130 -5.50 -10.34 -10.03
C THR A 130 -5.51 -11.16 -8.76
N ARG A 131 -4.97 -10.61 -7.67
CA ARG A 131 -4.81 -11.33 -6.41
C ARG A 131 -4.88 -10.39 -5.22
N LEU A 132 -5.44 -10.90 -4.13
CA LEU A 132 -5.57 -10.22 -2.86
C LEU A 132 -5.22 -11.21 -1.74
N ASP A 133 -4.22 -10.86 -0.94
CA ASP A 133 -3.90 -11.56 0.30
C ASP A 133 -4.09 -10.59 1.48
N VAL A 134 -4.74 -11.05 2.55
CA VAL A 134 -5.13 -10.21 3.69
C VAL A 134 -4.55 -10.74 5.01
N ALA A 135 -4.15 -9.82 5.89
CA ALA A 135 -3.58 -10.11 7.21
C ALA A 135 -4.32 -9.32 8.31
N PHE A 136 -5.12 -10.02 9.13
CA PHE A 136 -5.80 -9.42 10.27
C PHE A 136 -5.14 -9.84 11.56
N SER A 137 -4.57 -8.87 12.26
CA SER A 137 -3.70 -9.12 13.42
C SER A 137 -4.45 -9.43 14.72
N ARG A 138 -5.77 -9.27 14.74
CA ARG A 138 -6.61 -9.43 15.94
C ARG A 138 -7.82 -10.36 15.78
N ASP A 139 -7.97 -11.00 14.63
CA ASP A 139 -9.07 -11.97 14.41
C ASP A 139 -8.79 -13.35 15.05
N GLN A 140 -7.54 -13.61 15.46
CA GLN A 140 -7.10 -14.84 16.10
C GLN A 140 -6.00 -14.57 17.14
N PRO A 141 -5.67 -15.54 18.03
CA PRO A 141 -4.62 -15.37 19.04
C PRO A 141 -3.25 -15.07 18.45
N GLU A 142 -2.92 -15.70 17.32
CA GLU A 142 -1.69 -15.48 16.58
C GLU A 142 -1.75 -14.18 15.77
N LYS A 143 -0.76 -13.31 15.94
CA LYS A 143 -0.70 -12.07 15.17
C LYS A 143 -0.21 -12.35 13.76
N ILE A 144 -1.08 -12.14 12.77
CA ILE A 144 -0.73 -12.26 11.35
C ILE A 144 -0.60 -10.86 10.76
N TYR A 145 0.55 -10.58 10.16
CA TYR A 145 0.86 -9.34 9.47
C TYR A 145 1.20 -9.56 7.99
N VAL A 146 1.38 -8.47 7.24
CA VAL A 146 1.66 -8.54 5.80
C VAL A 146 2.99 -9.23 5.48
N GLN A 147 4.01 -9.10 6.34
CA GLN A 147 5.28 -9.82 6.19
C GLN A 147 5.12 -11.33 6.31
N ASP A 148 4.14 -11.81 7.09
CA ASP A 148 3.86 -13.23 7.21
C ASP A 148 3.20 -13.77 5.94
N ARG A 149 2.31 -12.97 5.32
CA ARG A 149 1.77 -13.27 3.99
C ARG A 149 2.84 -13.26 2.91
N ILE A 150 3.81 -12.35 2.99
CA ILE A 150 4.95 -12.34 2.06
C ILE A 150 5.75 -13.64 2.15
N ARG A 151 6.06 -14.10 3.37
CA ARG A 151 6.74 -15.39 3.57
C ARG A 151 5.91 -16.57 3.07
N GLU A 152 4.62 -16.59 3.41
CA GLU A 152 3.71 -17.66 3.00
C GLU A 152 3.61 -17.78 1.47
N LYS A 153 3.61 -16.64 0.77
CA LYS A 153 3.49 -16.56 -0.69
C LYS A 153 4.82 -16.32 -1.39
N GLY A 154 5.93 -16.67 -0.71
CA GLY A 154 7.28 -16.35 -1.15
C GLY A 154 7.61 -16.86 -2.55
N ARG A 155 7.17 -18.07 -2.88
CA ARG A 155 7.40 -18.66 -4.20
C ARG A 155 6.74 -17.85 -5.31
N GLU A 156 5.46 -17.51 -5.19
CA GLU A 156 4.78 -16.72 -6.23
C GLU A 156 5.29 -15.28 -6.28
N ILE A 157 5.65 -14.68 -5.13
CA ILE A 157 6.30 -13.36 -5.12
C ILE A 157 7.62 -13.41 -5.89
N TRP A 158 8.45 -14.43 -5.64
CA TRP A 158 9.70 -14.63 -6.38
C TRP A 158 9.45 -14.80 -7.88
N GLU A 159 8.50 -15.65 -8.28
CA GLU A 159 8.13 -15.84 -9.68
C GLU A 159 7.67 -14.53 -10.35
N TRP A 160 6.91 -13.69 -9.64
CA TRP A 160 6.49 -12.38 -10.16
C TRP A 160 7.68 -11.41 -10.30
N LEU A 161 8.60 -11.40 -9.32
CA LEU A 161 9.82 -10.60 -9.38
C LEU A 161 10.69 -11.03 -10.57
N GLU A 162 10.87 -12.32 -10.81
CA GLU A 162 11.63 -12.79 -11.98
C GLU A 162 10.91 -12.48 -13.31
N ASN A 163 9.58 -12.36 -13.30
CA ASN A 163 8.78 -11.91 -14.45
C ASN A 163 8.73 -10.38 -14.63
N GLY A 164 9.55 -9.62 -13.93
CA GLY A 164 9.64 -8.17 -14.13
C GLY A 164 8.68 -7.36 -13.27
N ALA A 165 8.09 -7.92 -12.21
CA ALA A 165 7.16 -7.19 -11.35
C ALA A 165 7.80 -5.96 -10.67
N HIS A 166 6.99 -4.95 -10.43
CA HIS A 166 7.32 -3.84 -9.55
C HIS A 166 6.71 -4.09 -8.16
N PHE A 167 7.52 -3.94 -7.12
CA PHE A 167 7.14 -4.14 -5.73
C PHE A 167 7.04 -2.79 -5.01
N TYR A 168 5.88 -2.52 -4.43
CA TYR A 168 5.56 -1.25 -3.78
C TYR A 168 5.22 -1.47 -2.31
N VAL A 169 5.72 -0.59 -1.44
CA VAL A 169 5.40 -0.60 0.00
C VAL A 169 4.94 0.79 0.43
N CYS A 170 3.79 0.87 1.10
CA CYS A 170 3.29 2.11 1.67
C CYS A 170 2.73 1.89 3.08
N GLY A 171 2.94 2.86 3.97
CA GLY A 171 2.48 2.82 5.38
C GLY A 171 3.58 3.13 6.38
N ASP A 172 3.51 2.51 7.56
CA ASP A 172 4.41 2.79 8.69
C ASP A 172 5.89 2.52 8.37
N ALA A 173 6.71 3.57 8.47
CA ALA A 173 8.15 3.51 8.24
C ALA A 173 8.92 2.84 9.38
N SER A 174 8.36 2.83 10.59
CA SER A 174 9.10 2.51 11.81
C SER A 174 9.23 1.01 12.08
N ARG A 175 8.19 0.22 11.77
CA ARG A 175 8.12 -1.22 12.02
C ARG A 175 7.76 -1.98 10.75
N MET A 176 6.69 -1.58 10.07
CA MET A 176 6.16 -2.33 8.92
C MET A 176 7.15 -2.37 7.75
N ALA A 177 7.72 -1.23 7.37
CA ALA A 177 8.64 -1.18 6.24
C ALA A 177 9.93 -2.01 6.43
N PRO A 178 10.60 -1.99 7.61
CA PRO A 178 11.68 -2.93 7.92
C PRO A 178 11.26 -4.40 7.87
N ASP A 179 10.12 -4.76 8.47
CA ASP A 179 9.66 -6.15 8.54
C ASP A 179 9.33 -6.71 7.15
N VAL A 180 8.68 -5.91 6.30
CA VAL A 180 8.42 -6.25 4.90
C VAL A 180 9.72 -6.40 4.11
N HIS A 181 10.71 -5.54 4.35
CA HIS A 181 12.00 -5.65 3.67
C HIS A 181 12.74 -6.93 4.07
N GLY A 182 12.72 -7.29 5.36
CA GLY A 182 13.29 -8.53 5.88
C GLY A 182 12.61 -9.76 5.29
N ALA A 183 11.27 -9.80 5.28
CA ALA A 183 10.54 -10.89 4.64
C ALA A 183 10.86 -11.03 3.15
N LEU A 184 11.08 -9.91 2.44
CA LEU A 184 11.46 -9.95 1.04
C LEU A 184 12.88 -10.50 0.84
N LEU A 185 13.83 -10.20 1.73
CA LEU A 185 15.16 -10.82 1.72
C LEU A 185 15.05 -12.34 1.90
N GLU A 186 14.29 -12.79 2.90
CA GLU A 186 14.05 -14.22 3.15
C GLU A 186 13.45 -14.93 1.93
N VAL A 187 12.54 -14.26 1.21
CA VAL A 187 11.97 -14.79 -0.05
C VAL A 187 13.04 -14.93 -1.13
N VAL A 188 13.90 -13.93 -1.32
CA VAL A 188 14.98 -13.99 -2.33
C VAL A 188 16.00 -15.07 -1.99
N GLU A 189 16.36 -15.22 -0.72
CA GLU A 189 17.26 -16.28 -0.25
C GLU A 189 16.66 -17.67 -0.48
N SER A 190 15.47 -17.90 0.07
CA SER A 190 14.85 -19.24 0.09
C SER A 190 14.32 -19.69 -1.27
N CYS A 191 13.69 -18.80 -2.03
CA CYS A 191 13.05 -19.12 -3.30
C CYS A 191 13.98 -18.88 -4.50
N GLY A 192 14.90 -17.92 -4.38
CA GLY A 192 15.90 -17.63 -5.41
C GLY A 192 17.18 -18.45 -5.28
N GLY A 193 17.37 -19.18 -4.17
CA GLY A 193 18.58 -19.96 -3.91
C GLY A 193 19.83 -19.08 -3.76
N ARG A 194 19.65 -17.88 -3.19
CA ARG A 194 20.67 -16.84 -3.04
C ARG A 194 21.24 -16.84 -1.63
N THR A 195 22.49 -16.40 -1.46
CA THR A 195 23.01 -16.06 -0.13
C THR A 195 22.39 -14.76 0.38
N ALA A 196 22.56 -14.46 1.67
CA ALA A 196 22.08 -13.21 2.26
C ALA A 196 22.69 -11.96 1.58
N GLU A 197 23.98 -12.00 1.23
CA GLU A 197 24.64 -10.90 0.52
C GLU A 197 24.11 -10.72 -0.91
N GLU A 198 23.83 -11.84 -1.59
CA GLU A 198 23.23 -11.81 -2.92
C GLU A 198 21.78 -11.31 -2.89
N ALA A 199 21.02 -11.64 -1.85
CA ALA A 199 19.66 -11.15 -1.65
C ALA A 199 19.61 -9.63 -1.43
N ASP A 200 20.52 -9.10 -0.59
CA ASP A 200 20.65 -7.64 -0.41
C ASP A 200 21.05 -6.95 -1.71
N THR A 201 22.00 -7.53 -2.44
CA THR A 201 22.43 -7.02 -3.75
C THR A 201 21.26 -6.99 -4.73
N TYR A 202 20.49 -8.07 -4.84
CA TYR A 202 19.32 -8.19 -5.71
C TYR A 202 18.26 -7.13 -5.39
N LEU A 203 17.88 -6.97 -4.12
CA LEU A 203 16.93 -5.92 -3.73
C LEU A 203 17.50 -4.50 -3.93
N GLY A 204 18.81 -4.33 -3.79
CA GLY A 204 19.53 -3.11 -4.15
C GLY A 204 19.40 -2.77 -5.64
N GLU A 205 19.50 -3.75 -6.52
CA GLU A 205 19.31 -3.60 -7.96
C GLU A 205 17.85 -3.31 -8.33
N LEU A 206 16.89 -3.96 -7.68
CA LEU A 206 15.46 -3.63 -7.84
C LEU A 206 15.16 -2.17 -7.43
N LYS A 207 15.76 -1.69 -6.33
CA LYS A 207 15.64 -0.28 -5.92
C LYS A 207 16.24 0.65 -6.97
N LYS A 208 17.46 0.36 -7.46
CA LYS A 208 18.16 1.18 -8.48
C LYS A 208 17.40 1.24 -9.81
N SER A 209 16.79 0.13 -10.22
CA SER A 209 15.98 0.04 -11.44
C SER A 209 14.56 0.58 -11.30
N GLY A 210 14.16 1.05 -10.11
CA GLY A 210 12.81 1.56 -9.85
C GLY A 210 11.74 0.47 -9.75
N ARG A 211 12.14 -0.79 -9.61
CA ARG A 211 11.24 -1.94 -9.43
C ARG A 211 10.93 -2.26 -7.97
N TYR A 212 11.65 -1.66 -7.02
CA TYR A 212 11.28 -1.70 -5.60
C TYR A 212 11.17 -0.27 -5.05
N GLN A 213 9.93 0.16 -4.77
CA GLN A 213 9.58 1.54 -4.41
C GLN A 213 8.87 1.59 -3.06
N ARG A 214 9.15 2.62 -2.25
CA ARG A 214 8.56 2.79 -0.91
C ARG A 214 8.07 4.21 -0.71
N ASP A 215 6.86 4.36 -0.19
CA ASP A 215 6.27 5.62 0.27
C ASP A 215 5.81 5.45 1.72
N VAL A 216 6.75 5.60 2.65
CA VAL A 216 6.56 5.26 4.06
C VAL A 216 6.76 6.48 4.94
N TYR A 217 5.98 6.57 6.01
CA TYR A 217 5.90 7.74 6.90
C TYR A 217 5.89 7.36 8.38
#